data_AF-A0A920ISM0-F1
#
_entry.id   AF-A0A920ISM0-F1
#
_cell.length_a   1.000
_cell.length_b   1.000
_cell.length_c   1.000
_cell.angle_alpha   90.00
_cell.angle_beta   90.00
_cell.angle_gamma   90.00
#
_symmetry.space_group_name_H-M   'P 1'
#
loop_
_entity.id
_entity.type
_entity.pdbx_description
1 polymer ?
#
loop_
_entity_poly.entity_id
_entity_poly.type
_entity_poly.pdbx_seq_one_letter_code
_entity_poly.pdbx_strand_id
1 'polypeptide(L)'
;MRKILFASLIIFNVSLFSNDSKIIQKINNVLPDGLKVISVQDSEINGIKIVDIGDLQPLYVSEDGNHFFFGDLYQVDRSEIENLTEVHKNFKRKDLLDEALTNDDFISFKSDNQKHEISCFYRCGLWIL
;
A
#
# COMPACT_ATOMS: atom_id res chain seq x y z
N MET A 1 -4.54 31.23 54.28
CA MET A 1 -5.59 30.34 53.74
C MET A 1 -5.17 29.86 52.36
N ARG A 2 -5.59 28.65 52.01
CA ARG A 2 -4.91 27.64 51.18
C ARG A 2 -4.82 28.03 49.68
N LYS A 3 -3.60 28.04 49.14
CA LYS A 3 -3.33 28.04 47.68
C LYS A 3 -3.76 26.69 47.12
N ILE A 4 -4.69 26.67 46.18
CA ILE A 4 -5.05 25.44 45.43
C ILE A 4 -4.68 25.71 43.97
N LEU A 5 -3.52 25.20 43.57
CA LEU A 5 -3.10 25.09 42.19
C LEU A 5 -3.89 23.93 41.56
N PHE A 6 -4.79 24.22 40.63
CA PHE A 6 -5.38 23.21 39.75
C PHE A 6 -4.38 22.88 38.64
N ALA A 7 -3.53 21.88 38.85
CA ALA A 7 -2.75 21.28 37.78
C ALA A 7 -3.61 20.17 37.14
N SER A 8 -4.33 20.49 36.07
CA SER A 8 -4.97 19.48 35.22
C SER A 8 -3.89 18.84 34.36
N LEU A 9 -3.54 17.59 34.70
CA LEU A 9 -2.61 16.77 33.94
C LEU A 9 -3.34 16.20 32.72
N ILE A 10 -3.17 16.85 31.56
CA ILE A 10 -3.55 16.27 30.27
C ILE A 10 -2.59 15.11 30.01
N ILE A 11 -3.05 13.88 30.26
CA ILE A 11 -2.35 12.66 29.87
C ILE A 11 -2.56 12.52 28.36
N PHE A 12 -1.65 13.10 27.58
CA PHE A 12 -1.60 12.88 26.14
C PHE A 12 -1.07 11.45 25.91
N ASN A 13 -1.92 10.56 25.39
CA ASN A 13 -1.53 9.19 25.07
C ASN A 13 -0.55 9.17 23.90
N VAL A 14 0.75 9.18 24.20
CA VAL A 14 1.82 8.96 23.21
C VAL A 14 1.99 7.45 23.01
N SER A 15 1.04 6.79 22.33
CA SER A 15 1.14 5.36 22.00
C SER A 15 1.20 5.06 20.50
N LEU A 16 0.97 6.05 19.63
CA LEU A 16 0.84 5.79 18.19
C LEU A 16 2.17 5.54 17.46
N PHE A 17 3.30 6.08 17.93
CA PHE A 17 4.59 5.92 17.25
C PHE A 17 5.33 4.59 17.54
N SER A 18 4.90 3.81 18.54
CA SER A 18 5.65 2.60 18.94
C SER A 18 5.30 1.35 18.12
N ASN A 19 4.14 1.30 17.46
CA ASN A 19 3.64 0.05 16.87
C ASN A 19 4.28 -0.25 15.51
N ASP A 20 4.43 0.74 14.63
CA ASP A 20 4.95 0.51 13.28
C ASP A 20 6.40 -0.05 13.29
N SER A 21 7.25 0.44 14.20
CA SER A 21 8.62 -0.10 14.36
C SER A 21 8.62 -1.59 14.76
N LYS A 22 7.68 -2.00 15.61
CA LYS A 22 7.52 -3.42 16.01
C LYS A 22 7.01 -4.26 14.84
N ILE A 23 6.06 -3.73 14.07
CA ILE A 23 5.56 -4.38 12.85
C ILE A 23 6.73 -4.60 11.88
N ILE A 24 7.50 -3.55 11.59
CA ILE A 24 8.66 -3.61 10.69
C ILE A 24 9.65 -4.69 11.14
N GLN A 25 9.99 -4.73 12.43
CA GLN A 25 10.91 -5.75 12.96
C GLN A 25 10.36 -7.18 12.79
N LYS A 26 9.11 -7.42 13.21
CA LYS A 26 8.51 -8.76 13.14
C LYS A 26 8.38 -9.26 11.71
N ILE A 27 7.91 -8.40 10.81
CA ILE A 27 7.71 -8.76 9.40
C ILE A 27 9.07 -8.99 8.72
N ASN A 28 10.06 -8.12 8.91
CA ASN A 28 11.39 -8.33 8.32
C ASN A 28 12.08 -9.63 8.79
N ASN A 29 11.77 -10.11 10.00
CA ASN A 29 12.33 -11.36 10.51
C ASN A 29 11.76 -12.62 9.86
N VAL A 30 10.62 -12.52 9.17
CA VAL A 30 9.93 -13.66 8.54
C VAL A 30 9.90 -13.58 7.01
N LEU A 31 10.22 -12.42 6.44
CA LEU A 31 10.33 -12.25 5.00
C LEU A 31 11.54 -13.04 4.44
N PRO A 32 11.43 -13.59 3.22
CA PRO A 32 12.56 -14.23 2.55
C PRO A 32 13.64 -13.21 2.18
N ASP A 33 14.85 -13.71 1.93
CA ASP A 33 15.98 -12.88 1.49
C ASP A 33 15.62 -12.07 0.24
N GLY A 34 15.97 -10.78 0.25
CA GLY A 34 15.69 -9.85 -0.84
C GLY A 34 14.40 -9.05 -0.70
N LEU A 35 13.49 -9.44 0.21
CA LEU A 35 12.33 -8.64 0.58
C LEU A 35 12.57 -7.89 1.89
N LYS A 36 12.02 -6.67 1.99
CA LYS A 36 12.06 -5.87 3.20
C LYS A 36 10.84 -4.96 3.25
N VAL A 37 10.40 -4.63 4.45
CA VAL A 37 9.37 -3.60 4.64
C VAL A 37 9.91 -2.25 4.13
N ILE A 38 9.19 -1.66 3.19
CA ILE A 38 9.43 -0.33 2.63
C ILE A 38 8.64 0.72 3.39
N SER A 39 7.36 0.44 3.66
CA SER A 39 6.49 1.37 4.40
C SER A 39 5.38 0.65 5.16
N VAL A 40 4.83 1.33 6.16
CA VAL A 40 3.64 0.91 6.91
C VAL A 40 2.64 2.06 6.85
N GLN A 41 1.40 1.75 6.51
CA GLN A 41 0.31 2.71 6.35
C GLN A 41 -0.94 2.21 7.08
N ASP A 42 -1.83 3.14 7.43
CA ASP A 42 -3.13 2.77 8.00
C ASP A 42 -4.06 2.18 6.93
N SER A 43 -4.78 1.12 7.30
CA SER A 43 -5.89 0.61 6.49
C SER A 43 -7.18 1.33 6.88
N GLU A 44 -8.16 1.33 5.97
CA GLU A 44 -9.55 1.69 6.30
C GLU A 44 -10.19 0.73 7.32
N ILE A 45 -9.60 -0.45 7.53
CA ILE A 45 -10.03 -1.41 8.55
C ILE A 45 -9.28 -1.14 9.84
N ASN A 46 -10.04 -0.77 10.88
CA ASN A 46 -9.49 -0.57 12.22
C ASN A 46 -8.76 -1.83 12.72
N GLY A 47 -7.58 -1.66 13.32
CA GLY A 47 -6.75 -2.78 13.77
C GLY A 47 -5.87 -3.42 12.70
N ILE A 48 -5.95 -2.96 11.44
CA ILE A 48 -5.16 -3.47 10.31
C ILE A 48 -4.30 -2.37 9.72
N LYS A 49 -3.05 -2.72 9.42
CA LYS A 49 -2.05 -1.90 8.74
C LYS A 49 -1.76 -2.48 7.37
N ILE A 50 -1.48 -1.61 6.41
CA ILE A 50 -1.00 -1.97 5.08
C ILE A 50 0.53 -1.88 5.11
N VAL A 51 1.21 -3.00 4.87
CA VAL A 51 2.66 -3.10 4.91
C VAL A 51 3.20 -3.36 3.51
N ASP A 52 3.92 -2.39 2.97
CA ASP A 52 4.59 -2.52 1.68
C ASP A 52 5.91 -3.26 1.85
N ILE A 53 6.12 -4.34 1.10
CA ILE A 53 7.33 -5.16 1.12
C ILE A 53 8.15 -5.09 -0.18
N GLY A 54 7.82 -4.16 -1.08
CA GLY A 54 8.43 -4.04 -2.41
C GLY A 54 7.67 -4.73 -3.53
N ASP A 55 6.67 -5.55 -3.21
CA ASP A 55 5.78 -6.17 -4.18
C ASP A 55 4.62 -5.27 -4.59
N LEU A 56 3.96 -5.60 -5.70
CA LEU A 56 2.80 -4.85 -6.19
C LEU A 56 1.61 -4.90 -5.22
N GLN A 57 1.51 -5.98 -4.44
CA GLN A 57 0.45 -6.18 -3.46
C GLN A 57 1.04 -6.13 -2.03
N PRO A 58 0.46 -5.34 -1.13
CA PRO A 58 0.94 -5.23 0.24
C PRO A 58 0.51 -6.42 1.10
N LEU A 59 1.11 -6.53 2.29
CA LEU A 59 0.61 -7.39 3.36
C LEU A 59 -0.38 -6.60 4.23
N TYR A 60 -1.46 -7.25 4.64
CA TYR A 60 -2.37 -6.70 5.66
C TYR A 60 -1.99 -7.28 7.01
N VAL A 61 -1.59 -6.43 7.95
CA VAL A 61 -0.96 -6.85 9.21
C VAL A 61 -1.75 -6.29 10.37
N SER A 62 -1.96 -7.08 11.43
CA SER A 62 -2.58 -6.57 12.66
C SER A 62 -1.71 -5.47 13.29
N GLU A 63 -2.33 -4.53 14.01
CA GLU A 63 -1.62 -3.41 14.66
C GLU A 63 -0.49 -3.84 15.62
N ASP A 64 -0.56 -5.06 16.17
CA ASP A 64 0.47 -5.64 17.03
C ASP A 64 1.58 -6.39 16.26
N GLY A 65 1.43 -6.55 14.95
CA GLY A 65 2.35 -7.28 14.06
C GLY A 65 2.36 -8.79 14.25
N ASN A 66 1.41 -9.37 14.98
CA ASN A 66 1.40 -10.82 15.27
C ASN A 66 0.70 -11.66 14.19
N HIS A 67 -0.15 -11.04 13.39
CA HIS A 67 -0.90 -11.72 12.34
C HIS A 67 -0.81 -10.93 11.05
N PHE A 68 -0.74 -11.63 9.94
CA PHE A 68 -0.89 -11.02 8.62
C PHE A 68 -1.73 -11.92 7.72
N PHE A 69 -2.34 -11.32 6.71
CA PHE A 69 -2.96 -12.04 5.61
C PHE A 69 -2.54 -11.45 4.27
N PHE A 70 -2.57 -12.31 3.25
CA PHE A 70 -2.25 -11.99 1.87
C PHE A 70 -3.40 -12.47 1.00
N GLY A 71 -3.88 -11.60 0.12
CA GLY A 71 -5.07 -11.83 -0.68
C GLY A 71 -5.83 -10.54 -0.91
N ASP A 72 -7.02 -10.67 -1.47
CA ASP A 72 -7.86 -9.54 -1.81
C ASP A 72 -8.70 -9.08 -0.61
N LEU A 73 -8.69 -7.77 -0.39
CA LEU A 73 -9.55 -7.10 0.57
C LEU A 73 -10.71 -6.46 -0.17
N TYR A 74 -11.91 -6.93 0.13
CA TYR A 74 -13.14 -6.39 -0.45
C TYR A 74 -13.88 -5.53 0.57
N GLN A 75 -14.24 -4.32 0.14
CA GLN A 75 -15.19 -3.48 0.84
C GLN A 75 -16.59 -3.79 0.33
N VAL A 76 -17.53 -3.93 1.27
CA VAL A 76 -18.96 -4.08 0.97
C VAL A 76 -19.67 -2.83 1.46
N ASP A 77 -20.25 -2.07 0.55
CA ASP A 77 -21.22 -1.01 0.86
C ASP A 77 -22.63 -1.47 0.43
N ARG A 78 -23.66 -0.68 0.73
CA ARG A 78 -25.08 -1.02 0.55
C ARG A 78 -25.48 -1.45 -0.86
N SER A 79 -24.71 -1.10 -1.89
CA SER A 79 -25.02 -1.41 -3.29
C SER A 79 -23.86 -2.03 -4.08
N GLU A 80 -22.64 -2.00 -3.57
CA GLU A 80 -21.43 -2.28 -4.36
C GLU A 80 -20.39 -3.06 -3.54
N ILE A 81 -19.60 -3.86 -4.26
CA ILE A 81 -18.43 -4.56 -3.74
C ILE A 81 -17.22 -4.00 -4.48
N GLU A 82 -16.26 -3.46 -3.74
CA GLU A 82 -15.02 -2.92 -4.28
C GLU A 82 -13.83 -3.76 -3.81
N ASN A 83 -12.93 -4.09 -4.72
CA ASN A 83 -11.67 -4.76 -4.38
C ASN A 83 -10.60 -3.69 -4.08
N LEU A 84 -10.39 -3.39 -2.79
CA LEU A 84 -9.41 -2.41 -2.33
C LEU A 84 -7.98 -2.83 -2.66
N THR A 85 -7.70 -4.13 -2.76
CA THR A 85 -6.38 -4.63 -3.18
C THR A 85 -6.11 -4.30 -4.64
N GLU A 86 -7.08 -4.45 -5.54
CA GLU A 86 -6.92 -4.04 -6.94
C GLU A 86 -6.78 -2.53 -7.09
N VAL A 87 -7.51 -1.73 -6.30
CA VAL A 87 -7.33 -0.27 -6.25
C VAL A 87 -5.89 0.08 -5.87
N HIS A 88 -5.36 -0.52 -4.81
CA HIS A 88 -3.98 -0.29 -4.37
C HIS A 88 -2.95 -0.75 -5.42
N LYS A 89 -3.12 -1.94 -6.01
CA LYS A 89 -2.25 -2.44 -7.08
C LYS A 89 -2.25 -1.52 -8.29
N ASN A 90 -3.41 -0.95 -8.65
CA ASN A 90 -3.53 -0.02 -9.77
C ASN A 90 -2.81 1.30 -9.49
N PHE A 91 -2.94 1.84 -8.29
CA PHE A 91 -2.21 3.02 -7.85
C PHE A 91 -0.70 2.79 -7.91
N LYS A 92 -0.21 1.72 -7.25
CA LYS A 92 1.21 1.39 -7.24
C LYS A 92 1.77 1.08 -8.63
N ARG A 93 1.01 0.40 -9.49
CA ARG A 93 1.41 0.18 -10.88
C ARG A 93 1.56 1.49 -11.63
N LYS A 94 0.62 2.42 -11.46
CA LYS A 94 0.69 3.74 -12.09
C LYS A 94 1.96 4.48 -11.63
N ASP A 95 2.22 4.53 -10.32
CA ASP A 95 3.41 5.19 -9.78
C ASP A 95 4.70 4.58 -10.36
N LEU A 96 4.81 3.25 -10.38
CA LEU A 96 5.98 2.57 -10.94
C LEU A 96 6.16 2.85 -12.44
N LEU A 97 5.08 2.95 -13.21
CA LEU A 97 5.16 3.25 -14.64
C LEU A 97 5.51 4.71 -14.89
N ASP A 98 4.94 5.63 -14.12
CA ASP A 98 5.21 7.07 -14.21
C ASP A 98 6.66 7.38 -13.78
N GLU A 99 7.24 6.58 -12.86
CA GLU A 99 8.65 6.67 -12.48
C GLU A 99 9.60 6.05 -13.53
N ALA A 100 9.21 4.92 -14.14
CA ALA A 100 10.10 4.14 -14.99
C ALA A 100 10.07 4.53 -16.48
N LEU A 101 8.97 5.11 -16.96
CA LEU A 101 8.74 5.36 -18.38
C LEU A 101 8.50 6.84 -18.66
N THR A 102 8.97 7.26 -19.82
CA THR A 102 8.70 8.58 -20.42
C THR A 102 7.87 8.42 -21.67
N ASN A 103 7.29 9.51 -22.19
CA ASN A 103 6.50 9.46 -23.42
C ASN A 103 7.26 8.89 -24.63
N ASP A 104 8.58 9.00 -24.65
CA ASP A 104 9.43 8.52 -25.74
C ASP A 104 9.62 6.99 -25.71
N ASP A 105 9.29 6.34 -24.59
CA ASP A 105 9.32 4.89 -24.45
C ASP A 105 8.09 4.19 -25.05
N PHE A 106 7.05 4.96 -25.43
CA PHE A 106 5.79 4.43 -25.94
C PHE A 106 5.70 4.48 -27.47
N ILE A 107 5.28 3.38 -28.07
CA ILE A 107 4.71 3.38 -29.43
C ILE A 107 3.23 3.72 -29.32
N SER A 108 2.89 4.97 -29.67
CA SER A 108 1.55 5.53 -29.47
C SER A 108 0.72 5.56 -30.76
N PHE A 109 -0.48 5.01 -30.71
CA PHE A 109 -1.49 5.13 -31.78
C PHE A 109 -2.65 5.98 -31.26
N LYS A 110 -2.61 7.29 -31.54
CA LYS A 110 -3.63 8.23 -31.08
C LYS A 110 -4.87 8.20 -31.97
N SER A 111 -6.04 8.19 -31.34
CA SER A 111 -7.33 8.33 -32.03
C SER A 111 -7.65 9.81 -32.25
N ASP A 112 -8.28 10.15 -33.38
CA ASP A 112 -8.71 11.51 -33.70
C ASP A 112 -9.67 12.10 -32.64
N ASN A 113 -10.44 11.25 -31.96
CA ASN A 113 -11.35 11.64 -30.88
C ASN A 113 -11.17 10.73 -29.65
N GLN A 114 -10.03 10.86 -28.99
CA GLN A 114 -9.63 10.03 -27.84
C GLN A 114 -10.57 10.24 -26.63
N LYS A 115 -11.19 9.16 -26.16
CA LYS A 115 -12.00 9.12 -24.91
C LYS A 115 -11.38 8.31 -23.79
N HIS A 116 -10.56 7.33 -24.17
CA HIS A 116 -9.90 6.40 -23.28
C HIS A 116 -8.49 6.13 -23.80
N GLU A 117 -7.62 5.70 -22.91
CA GLU A 117 -6.24 5.32 -23.20
C GLU A 117 -5.96 3.96 -22.56
N ILE A 118 -5.25 3.10 -23.29
CA ILE A 118 -4.90 1.75 -22.84
C ILE A 118 -3.44 1.53 -23.15
N SER A 119 -2.67 1.18 -22.13
CA SER A 119 -1.25 0.81 -22.27
C SER A 119 -1.13 -0.72 -22.36
N CYS A 120 -0.59 -1.21 -23.48
CA CYS A 120 -0.39 -2.63 -23.72
C CYS A 120 1.09 -3.01 -23.58
N PHE A 121 1.40 -3.90 -22.63
CA PHE A 121 2.72 -4.51 -22.53
C PHE A 121 2.79 -5.72 -23.45
N TYR A 122 3.68 -5.68 -24.44
CA TYR A 122 3.89 -6.79 -25.37
C TYR A 122 5.38 -7.08 -25.50
N ARG A 123 5.70 -8.34 -25.81
CA ARG A 123 7.08 -8.76 -26.10
C ARG A 123 7.18 -9.08 -27.58
N CYS A 124 8.10 -8.42 -28.28
CA CYS A 124 8.44 -8.82 -29.65
C CYS A 124 9.30 -10.10 -29.59
N GLY A 125 8.79 -11.20 -30.14
CA GLY A 125 9.55 -12.46 -30.26
C GLY A 125 10.29 -12.51 -31.59
N LEU A 126 11.59 -12.85 -31.55
CA LEU A 126 12.35 -13.19 -32.75
C LEU A 126 12.18 -14.69 -33.02
N TRP A 127 11.44 -15.04 -34.07
CA TRP A 127 11.40 -16.43 -34.55
C TRP A 127 12.71 -16.70 -35.30
N ILE A 128 13.68 -17.28 -34.60
CA ILE A 128 14.87 -17.87 -35.25
C ILE A 128 14.43 -19.26 -35.74
N LEU A 129 14.21 -19.37 -37.05
CA LEU A 129 14.11 -20.65 -37.77
C LEU A 129 15.51 -21.23 -38.00
#